data_AF-M4BCH0-F1
#
_entry.id   AF-M4BCH0-F1
#
_cell.length_a   1.000
_cell.length_b   1.000
_cell.length_c   1.000
_cell.angle_alpha   90.00
_cell.angle_beta   90.00
_cell.angle_gamma   90.00
#
_symmetry.space_group_name_H-M   'P 1'
#
loop_
_entity.id
_entity.type
_entity.pdbx_description
1 polymer ?
#
loop_
_entity_poly.entity_id
_entity_poly.type
_entity_poly.pdbx_seq_one_letter_code
_entity_poly.pdbx_strand_id
1 'polypeptide(L)'
;MVSYLLLLVLLTAVSTPFTTAEPNSQLLEQLGDNVPAMKLVNVSTLSPAAAKTRVLCWVNTYHANHDARLDAIKRTWGTKCDKLLFMSDVEDPRIPTVRIVAPPSHEMLWQKHREIVRLLVREYQEEDYDWIFKCDDDTFLIMENLKQYLISPDIEALAKQGPVLLGHRMTLQWWEMQRLFEPFENYDPDHVAAMLKVRDATRDKGGLIYTPGGGGYAMNWAYLKTLEAAFDEPYCLPNEVIPDDWAISFCMWHLGVTLLDTRDSEKRERFHQYDPMDVYTKPHDEEAYDHKIFTSIYQENNWFSDHNGIGWQNGDKCCAPDSISFHYVKPPMMELFYEFYYGKSSAAADT
;
A
#
# COMPACT_ATOMS: atom_id res chain seq x y z
N MET A 1 -67.12 -29.13 -7.33
CA MET A 1 -65.78 -28.73 -6.85
C MET A 1 -64.91 -28.49 -8.06
N VAL A 2 -64.56 -27.23 -8.31
CA VAL A 2 -63.85 -26.78 -9.51
C VAL A 2 -62.35 -26.93 -9.27
N SER A 3 -61.67 -27.61 -10.20
CA SER A 3 -60.22 -27.81 -10.20
C SER A 3 -59.55 -26.60 -10.86
N TYR A 4 -58.69 -25.89 -10.14
CA TYR A 4 -57.82 -24.84 -10.69
C TYR A 4 -56.39 -25.36 -10.75
N LEU A 5 -55.90 -25.54 -11.98
CA LEU A 5 -54.50 -25.85 -12.28
C LEU A 5 -53.73 -24.52 -12.35
N LEU A 6 -52.84 -24.24 -11.40
CA LEU A 6 -51.92 -23.10 -11.48
C LEU A 6 -50.77 -23.45 -12.44
N LEU A 7 -50.63 -22.71 -13.53
CA LEU A 7 -49.43 -22.72 -14.37
C LEU A 7 -48.31 -21.95 -13.66
N LEU A 8 -47.23 -22.62 -13.27
CA LEU A 8 -45.97 -21.98 -12.89
C LEU A 8 -45.15 -21.68 -14.16
N VAL A 9 -44.97 -20.40 -14.46
CA VAL A 9 -44.02 -19.94 -15.48
C VAL A 9 -42.64 -19.83 -14.82
N LEU A 10 -41.74 -20.77 -15.13
CA LEU A 10 -40.32 -20.68 -14.80
C LEU A 10 -39.67 -19.69 -15.76
N LEU A 11 -39.39 -18.48 -15.28
CA LEU A 11 -38.46 -17.56 -15.94
C LEU A 11 -37.04 -18.08 -15.70
N THR A 12 -36.49 -18.79 -16.69
CA THR A 12 -35.06 -19.08 -16.75
C THR A 12 -34.34 -17.78 -17.11
N ALA A 13 -33.67 -17.17 -16.13
CA ALA A 13 -32.70 -16.13 -16.41
C ALA A 13 -31.54 -16.76 -17.19
N VAL A 14 -31.48 -16.47 -18.49
CA VAL A 14 -30.32 -16.82 -19.32
C VAL A 14 -29.20 -15.85 -18.91
N SER A 15 -28.31 -16.31 -18.05
CA SER A 15 -27.05 -15.64 -17.78
C SER A 15 -26.20 -15.73 -19.06
N THR A 16 -26.12 -14.65 -19.82
CA THR A 16 -25.13 -14.52 -20.88
C THR A 16 -23.75 -14.51 -20.22
N PRO A 17 -22.82 -15.40 -20.60
CA PRO A 17 -21.47 -15.35 -20.06
C PRO A 17 -20.83 -14.04 -20.51
N PHE A 18 -20.35 -13.24 -19.56
CA PHE A 18 -19.43 -12.14 -19.86
C PHE A 18 -18.16 -12.76 -20.42
N THR A 19 -18.02 -12.80 -21.75
CA THR A 19 -16.74 -13.10 -22.38
C THR A 19 -15.88 -11.84 -22.29
N THR A 20 -15.09 -11.76 -21.22
CA THR A 20 -13.93 -10.87 -21.21
C THR A 20 -13.02 -11.31 -22.34
N ALA A 21 -12.88 -10.51 -23.40
CA ALA A 21 -11.90 -10.78 -24.45
C ALA A 21 -10.53 -10.98 -23.79
N GLU A 22 -9.84 -12.09 -24.04
CA GLU A 22 -8.51 -12.35 -23.48
C GLU A 22 -7.52 -11.27 -23.97
N PRO A 23 -6.53 -10.86 -23.15
CA PRO A 23 -5.50 -9.92 -23.60
C PRO A 23 -4.75 -10.45 -24.82
N ASN A 24 -4.26 -9.54 -25.68
CA ASN A 24 -3.47 -9.91 -26.86
C ASN A 24 -2.32 -10.84 -26.46
N SER A 25 -2.09 -11.93 -27.20
CA SER A 25 -1.06 -12.94 -26.89
C SER A 25 0.33 -12.33 -26.75
N GLN A 26 0.64 -11.28 -27.51
CA GLN A 26 1.91 -10.56 -27.41
C GLN A 26 2.07 -9.84 -26.05
N LEU A 27 1.01 -9.22 -25.53
CA LEU A 27 1.02 -8.57 -24.22
C LEU A 27 1.23 -9.59 -23.11
N LEU A 28 0.55 -10.74 -23.19
CA LEU A 28 0.71 -11.84 -22.22
C LEU A 28 2.13 -12.38 -22.21
N GLU A 29 2.77 -12.51 -23.37
CA GLU A 29 4.17 -12.94 -23.48
C GLU A 29 5.13 -11.92 -22.83
N GLN A 30 4.89 -10.62 -23.01
CA GLN A 30 5.70 -9.57 -22.39
C GLN A 30 5.53 -9.48 -20.87
N LEU A 31 4.34 -9.79 -20.36
CA LEU A 31 4.06 -9.83 -18.92
C LEU A 31 4.66 -11.06 -18.23
N GLY A 32 4.82 -12.17 -18.96
CA GLY A 32 5.49 -13.38 -18.48
C GLY A 32 4.87 -13.92 -17.18
N ASP A 33 5.72 -14.16 -16.19
CA ASP A 33 5.35 -14.80 -14.92
C ASP A 33 4.48 -13.92 -14.01
N ASN A 34 4.21 -12.66 -14.38
CA ASN A 34 3.25 -11.82 -13.66
C ASN A 34 1.78 -12.21 -13.96
N VAL A 35 1.53 -12.81 -15.14
CA VAL A 35 0.17 -13.06 -15.64
C VAL A 35 -0.71 -13.86 -14.67
N PRO A 36 -0.24 -14.93 -14.00
CA PRO A 36 -1.09 -15.73 -13.12
C PRO A 36 -1.72 -14.92 -11.98
N ALA A 37 -0.94 -14.14 -11.23
CA ALA A 37 -1.49 -13.26 -10.19
C ALA A 37 -2.33 -12.14 -10.76
N MET A 38 -1.90 -11.52 -11.88
CA MET A 38 -2.66 -10.44 -12.50
C MET A 38 -4.07 -10.88 -12.92
N LYS A 39 -4.23 -12.14 -13.37
CA LYS A 39 -5.53 -12.74 -13.73
C LYS A 39 -6.46 -12.99 -12.54
N LEU A 40 -5.94 -13.01 -11.31
CA LEU A 40 -6.78 -13.13 -10.10
C LEU A 40 -7.47 -11.81 -9.75
N VAL A 41 -6.94 -10.69 -10.24
CA VAL A 41 -7.38 -9.34 -9.88
C VAL A 41 -8.30 -8.76 -10.94
N ASN A 42 -9.42 -8.19 -10.49
CA ASN A 42 -10.37 -7.47 -11.32
C ASN A 42 -10.30 -5.98 -11.03
N VAL A 43 -10.46 -5.15 -12.06
CA VAL A 43 -10.73 -3.72 -11.87
C VAL A 43 -12.21 -3.55 -11.54
N SER A 44 -12.50 -3.00 -10.36
CA SER A 44 -13.86 -2.77 -9.88
C SER A 44 -14.59 -1.78 -10.77
N THR A 45 -15.89 -2.04 -10.99
CA THR A 45 -16.77 -1.00 -11.55
C THR A 45 -17.10 -0.01 -10.44
N LEU A 46 -16.70 1.25 -10.61
CA LEU A 46 -16.95 2.29 -9.63
C LEU A 46 -18.45 2.53 -9.44
N SER A 47 -18.92 2.40 -8.20
CA SER A 47 -20.23 2.92 -7.81
C SER A 47 -20.26 4.47 -7.92
N PRO A 48 -21.44 5.10 -8.06
CA PRO A 48 -21.54 6.56 -8.07
C PRO A 48 -20.96 7.25 -6.82
N ALA A 49 -20.97 6.55 -5.68
CA ALA A 49 -20.36 7.05 -4.44
C ALA A 49 -18.83 6.96 -4.51
N ALA A 50 -18.29 5.80 -4.89
CA ALA A 50 -16.84 5.60 -5.04
C ALA A 50 -16.24 6.55 -6.08
N ALA A 51 -16.94 6.79 -7.19
CA ALA A 51 -16.51 7.74 -8.22
C ALA A 51 -16.39 9.19 -7.72
N LYS A 52 -17.12 9.54 -6.65
CA LYS A 52 -17.06 10.88 -6.03
C LYS A 52 -16.00 10.99 -4.93
N THR A 53 -15.47 9.87 -4.43
CA THR A 53 -14.38 9.87 -3.45
C THR A 53 -13.12 10.44 -4.08
N ARG A 54 -12.57 11.50 -3.48
CA ARG A 54 -11.39 12.23 -3.97
C ARG A 54 -10.15 11.76 -3.22
N VAL A 55 -9.16 11.29 -3.96
CA VAL A 55 -7.91 10.73 -3.43
C VAL A 55 -6.74 11.59 -3.88
N LEU A 56 -5.99 12.12 -2.91
CA LEU A 56 -4.69 12.72 -3.14
C LEU A 56 -3.62 11.62 -3.10
N CYS A 57 -3.00 11.37 -4.23
CA CYS A 57 -1.85 10.49 -4.36
C CYS A 57 -0.56 11.28 -4.12
N TRP A 58 0.23 10.86 -3.14
CA TRP A 58 1.61 11.30 -2.97
C TRP A 58 2.53 10.13 -3.31
N VAL A 59 3.48 10.38 -4.20
CA VAL A 59 4.49 9.39 -4.62
C VAL A 59 5.86 9.84 -4.14
N ASN A 60 6.54 9.00 -3.36
CA ASN A 60 7.93 9.22 -2.97
C ASN A 60 8.87 8.88 -4.13
N THR A 61 9.79 9.80 -4.44
CA THR A 61 10.80 9.62 -5.49
C THR A 61 12.08 10.42 -5.20
N TYR A 62 13.03 10.38 -6.13
CA TYR A 62 14.24 11.20 -6.17
C TYR A 62 14.67 11.45 -7.61
N HIS A 63 15.54 12.44 -7.82
CA HIS A 63 15.92 12.98 -9.13
C HIS A 63 16.26 11.93 -10.21
N ALA A 64 16.90 10.82 -9.87
CA ALA A 64 17.32 9.83 -10.88
C ALA A 64 16.14 9.02 -11.47
N ASN A 65 14.99 9.00 -10.80
CA ASN A 65 13.81 8.27 -11.25
C ASN A 65 12.84 9.11 -12.09
N HIS A 66 13.10 10.40 -12.27
CA HIS A 66 12.17 11.33 -12.93
C HIS A 66 11.86 10.94 -14.38
N ASP A 67 12.87 10.71 -15.19
CA ASP A 67 12.67 10.50 -16.64
C ASP A 67 12.00 9.16 -16.97
N ALA A 68 12.15 8.14 -16.12
CA ALA A 68 11.61 6.81 -16.37
C ALA A 68 10.33 6.54 -15.58
N ARG A 69 10.39 6.61 -14.24
CA ARG A 69 9.30 6.15 -13.36
C ARG A 69 8.15 7.14 -13.33
N LEU A 70 8.44 8.43 -13.14
CA LEU A 70 7.39 9.46 -13.03
C LEU A 70 6.62 9.61 -14.34
N ASP A 71 7.31 9.57 -15.48
CA ASP A 71 6.67 9.62 -16.79
C ASP A 71 5.82 8.38 -17.08
N ALA A 72 6.21 7.20 -16.60
CA ALA A 72 5.35 6.01 -16.67
C ALA A 72 4.11 6.15 -15.79
N ILE A 73 4.26 6.59 -14.53
CA ILE A 73 3.13 6.83 -13.62
C ILE A 73 2.14 7.83 -14.23
N LYS A 74 2.64 8.97 -14.74
CA LYS A 74 1.81 10.01 -15.38
C LYS A 74 1.05 9.53 -16.61
N ARG A 75 1.58 8.56 -17.35
CA ARG A 75 0.94 7.98 -18.54
C ARG A 75 0.00 6.82 -18.22
N THR A 76 0.07 6.27 -17.01
CA THR A 76 -0.66 5.06 -16.60
C THR A 76 -1.58 5.35 -15.42
N TRP A 77 -1.42 4.66 -14.29
CA TRP A 77 -2.32 4.71 -13.14
C TRP A 77 -2.40 6.09 -12.50
N GLY A 78 -1.35 6.91 -12.61
CA GLY A 78 -1.32 8.27 -12.07
C GLY A 78 -2.39 9.19 -12.69
N THR A 79 -2.87 8.88 -13.90
CA THR A 79 -3.98 9.60 -14.55
C THR A 79 -5.31 9.45 -13.82
N LYS A 80 -5.43 8.45 -12.92
CA LYS A 80 -6.65 8.15 -12.18
C LYS A 80 -6.70 8.79 -10.79
N CYS A 81 -5.60 9.40 -10.34
CA CYS A 81 -5.57 10.17 -9.10
C CYS A 81 -6.31 11.50 -9.28
N ASP A 82 -7.11 11.91 -8.28
CA ASP A 82 -7.77 13.23 -8.30
C ASP A 82 -6.75 14.36 -8.10
N LYS A 83 -5.67 14.06 -7.36
CA LYS A 83 -4.46 14.85 -7.29
C LYS A 83 -3.24 13.94 -7.23
N LEU A 84 -2.22 14.26 -8.00
CA LEU A 84 -0.96 13.54 -8.00
C LEU A 84 0.18 14.50 -7.64
N LEU A 85 0.94 14.16 -6.60
CA LEU A 85 2.12 14.87 -6.15
C LEU A 85 3.33 13.93 -6.14
N PHE A 86 4.44 14.41 -6.68
CA PHE A 86 5.72 13.68 -6.64
C PHE A 86 6.65 14.34 -5.63
N MET A 87 6.96 13.66 -4.52
CA MET A 87 7.78 14.17 -3.44
C MET A 87 9.26 13.80 -3.69
N SER A 88 10.04 14.76 -4.18
CA SER A 88 11.40 14.56 -4.67
C SER A 88 12.42 15.43 -3.93
N ASP A 89 13.71 15.15 -4.09
CA ASP A 89 14.82 15.96 -3.57
C ASP A 89 15.14 17.19 -4.45
N VAL A 90 14.64 17.19 -5.70
CA VAL A 90 14.75 18.31 -6.63
C VAL A 90 13.39 18.70 -7.21
N GLU A 91 13.22 19.99 -7.46
CA GLU A 91 12.10 20.51 -8.25
C GLU A 91 12.42 20.31 -9.74
N ASP A 92 11.50 19.69 -10.48
CA ASP A 92 11.60 19.49 -11.92
C ASP A 92 10.49 20.28 -12.63
N PRO A 93 10.79 21.32 -13.41
CA PRO A 93 9.75 22.07 -14.11
C PRO A 93 8.94 21.25 -15.15
N ARG A 94 9.45 20.08 -15.59
CA ARG A 94 8.79 19.20 -16.57
C ARG A 94 7.75 18.29 -15.93
N ILE A 95 7.94 17.98 -14.64
CA ILE A 95 7.09 17.08 -13.86
C ILE A 95 6.92 17.76 -12.51
N PRO A 96 5.71 18.22 -12.11
CA PRO A 96 5.54 19.10 -10.94
C PRO A 96 5.87 18.37 -9.63
N THR A 97 7.17 18.18 -9.38
CA THR A 97 7.69 17.59 -8.16
C THR A 97 7.70 18.65 -7.08
N VAL A 98 7.37 18.22 -5.87
CA VAL A 98 7.50 19.04 -4.67
C VAL A 98 8.87 18.72 -4.09
N ARG A 99 9.74 19.73 -4.05
CA ARG A 99 11.07 19.60 -3.46
C ARG A 99 10.95 19.51 -1.94
N ILE A 100 11.39 18.39 -1.38
CA ILE A 100 11.48 18.16 0.06
C ILE A 100 12.90 18.46 0.51
N VAL A 101 13.04 19.38 1.46
CA VAL A 101 14.33 19.76 2.05
C VAL A 101 14.69 18.77 3.15
N ALA A 102 15.08 17.56 2.75
CA ALA A 102 15.65 16.53 3.59
C ALA A 102 16.80 15.84 2.83
N PRO A 103 17.84 15.30 3.49
CA PRO A 103 18.89 14.58 2.78
C PRO A 103 18.32 13.39 1.99
N PRO A 104 18.74 13.16 0.73
CA PRO A 104 18.16 12.17 -0.16
C PRO A 104 18.71 10.74 0.09
N SER A 105 18.80 10.31 1.35
CA SER A 105 19.22 8.96 1.71
C SER A 105 18.03 8.14 2.21
N HIS A 106 18.03 6.83 1.95
CA HIS A 106 17.06 5.88 2.53
C HIS A 106 17.02 5.99 4.07
N GLU A 107 18.16 6.28 4.67
CA GLU A 107 18.34 6.49 6.10
C GLU A 107 17.55 7.70 6.65
N MET A 108 17.27 8.71 5.82
CA MET A 108 16.57 9.94 6.21
C MET A 108 15.10 9.96 5.77
N LEU A 109 14.54 8.81 5.37
CA LEU A 109 13.14 8.70 4.94
C LEU A 109 12.17 9.20 6.02
N TRP A 110 12.44 8.94 7.30
CA TRP A 110 11.60 9.44 8.38
C TRP A 110 11.53 10.98 8.39
N GLN A 111 12.67 11.65 8.26
CA GLN A 111 12.70 13.12 8.23
C GLN A 111 12.03 13.67 6.97
N LYS A 112 12.23 13.02 5.82
CA LYS A 112 11.51 13.35 4.58
C LYS A 112 9.99 13.21 4.77
N HIS A 113 9.54 12.14 5.41
CA HIS A 113 8.13 11.87 5.68
C HIS A 113 7.52 12.96 6.55
N ARG A 114 8.18 13.34 7.66
CA ARG A 114 7.74 14.42 8.55
C ARG A 114 7.50 15.73 7.80
N GLU A 115 8.44 16.12 6.94
CA GLU A 115 8.34 17.34 6.14
C GLU A 115 7.21 17.27 5.09
N ILE A 116 7.02 16.11 4.45
CA ILE A 116 5.91 15.91 3.51
C ILE A 116 4.56 16.05 4.23
N VAL A 117 4.41 15.40 5.39
CA VAL A 117 3.16 15.44 6.16
C VAL A 117 2.85 16.86 6.63
N ARG A 118 3.85 17.57 7.19
CA ARG A 118 3.72 19.00 7.56
C ARG A 118 3.28 19.86 6.38
N LEU A 119 3.87 19.62 5.20
CA LEU A 119 3.48 20.31 3.98
C LEU A 119 2.03 19.99 3.62
N LEU A 120 1.62 18.72 3.61
CA LEU A 120 0.25 18.35 3.23
C LEU A 120 -0.80 18.92 4.19
N VAL A 121 -0.56 18.86 5.50
CA VAL A 121 -1.46 19.44 6.52
C VAL A 121 -1.58 20.97 6.37
N ARG A 122 -0.52 21.63 5.91
CA ARG A 122 -0.51 23.08 5.67
C ARG A 122 -1.23 23.49 4.38
N GLU A 123 -0.99 22.76 3.29
CA GLU A 123 -1.43 23.17 1.94
C GLU A 123 -2.84 22.66 1.57
N TYR A 124 -3.34 21.63 2.25
CA TYR A 124 -4.60 20.95 1.90
C TYR A 124 -5.46 20.68 3.13
N GLN A 125 -6.76 20.52 2.91
CA GLN A 125 -7.74 20.20 3.96
C GLN A 125 -8.64 19.02 3.54
N GLU A 126 -9.45 18.55 4.49
CA GLU A 126 -10.42 17.46 4.29
C GLU A 126 -11.55 17.82 3.32
N GLU A 127 -11.80 19.11 3.13
CA GLU A 127 -12.73 19.59 2.10
C GLU A 127 -12.14 19.49 0.69
N ASP A 128 -10.82 19.39 0.52
CA ASP A 128 -10.18 19.29 -0.80
C ASP A 128 -10.16 17.84 -1.32
N TYR A 129 -9.81 16.90 -0.44
CA TYR A 129 -9.72 15.46 -0.73
C TYR A 129 -10.24 14.66 0.44
N ASP A 130 -10.83 13.49 0.19
CA ASP A 130 -11.43 12.68 1.24
C ASP A 130 -10.39 11.72 1.86
N TRP A 131 -9.42 11.27 1.06
CA TRP A 131 -8.37 10.34 1.45
C TRP A 131 -7.01 10.70 0.82
N ILE A 132 -5.94 10.23 1.46
CA ILE A 132 -4.57 10.38 0.99
C ILE A 132 -3.98 9.00 0.76
N PHE A 133 -3.38 8.76 -0.39
CA PHE A 133 -2.66 7.53 -0.72
C PHE A 133 -1.17 7.83 -0.90
N LYS A 134 -0.33 7.27 -0.03
CA LYS A 134 1.14 7.34 -0.11
C LYS A 134 1.64 6.09 -0.80
N CYS A 135 2.55 6.21 -1.75
CA CYS A 135 3.31 5.07 -2.27
C CYS A 135 4.73 5.46 -2.71
N ASP A 136 5.51 4.48 -3.16
CA ASP A 136 6.81 4.70 -3.79
C ASP A 136 6.65 4.77 -5.32
N ASP A 137 7.71 5.16 -6.04
CA ASP A 137 7.67 5.38 -7.50
C ASP A 137 7.80 4.10 -8.34
N ASP A 138 7.83 2.93 -7.71
CA ASP A 138 7.69 1.60 -8.30
C ASP A 138 6.47 0.83 -7.78
N THR A 139 5.44 1.57 -7.36
CA THR A 139 4.10 1.03 -7.07
C THR A 139 3.21 1.12 -8.31
N PHE A 140 2.37 0.11 -8.54
CA PHE A 140 1.24 0.17 -9.46
C PHE A 140 -0.07 0.17 -8.68
N LEU A 141 -0.93 1.17 -8.92
CA LEU A 141 -2.20 1.35 -8.22
C LEU A 141 -3.40 1.08 -9.14
N ILE A 142 -4.38 0.33 -8.63
CA ILE A 142 -5.72 0.17 -9.21
C ILE A 142 -6.67 1.07 -8.44
N MET A 143 -6.80 2.33 -8.89
CA MET A 143 -7.55 3.37 -8.18
C MET A 143 -9.02 3.00 -7.97
N GLU A 144 -9.62 2.32 -8.93
CA GLU A 144 -11.01 1.87 -8.86
C GLU A 144 -11.25 0.93 -7.67
N ASN A 145 -10.32 0.01 -7.45
CA ASN A 145 -10.36 -0.92 -6.32
C ASN A 145 -10.16 -0.17 -5.01
N LEU A 146 -9.21 0.78 -4.96
CA LEU A 146 -9.02 1.62 -3.78
C LEU A 146 -10.30 2.38 -3.44
N LYS A 147 -10.85 3.17 -4.36
CA LYS A 147 -12.04 3.99 -4.09
C LYS A 147 -13.24 3.14 -3.67
N GLN A 148 -13.43 1.97 -4.28
CA GLN A 148 -14.51 1.06 -3.92
C GLN A 148 -14.31 0.45 -2.51
N TYR A 149 -13.07 0.19 -2.09
CA TYR A 149 -12.73 -0.26 -0.75
C TYR A 149 -12.93 0.84 0.31
N LEU A 150 -12.53 2.08 0.00
CA LEU A 150 -12.66 3.23 0.89
C LEU A 150 -14.10 3.57 1.28
N ILE A 151 -15.06 3.31 0.39
CA ILE A 151 -16.50 3.53 0.65
C ILE A 151 -17.23 2.30 1.18
N SER A 152 -16.50 1.24 1.53
CA SER A 152 -17.14 0.06 2.13
C SER A 152 -17.71 0.43 3.51
N PRO A 153 -18.85 -0.16 3.91
CA PRO A 153 -19.50 0.21 5.17
C PRO A 153 -18.59 0.12 6.40
N ASP A 154 -17.71 -0.88 6.44
CA ASP A 154 -16.76 -1.08 7.53
C ASP A 154 -15.72 0.05 7.60
N ILE A 155 -15.14 0.42 6.45
CA ILE A 155 -14.16 1.51 6.38
C ILE A 155 -14.81 2.86 6.67
N GLU A 156 -16.00 3.14 6.14
CA GLU A 156 -16.73 4.37 6.46
C GLU A 156 -17.08 4.46 7.95
N ALA A 157 -17.46 3.34 8.58
CA ALA A 157 -17.76 3.31 10.01
C ALA A 157 -16.51 3.57 10.86
N LEU A 158 -15.36 3.05 10.46
CA LEU A 158 -14.08 3.27 11.14
C LEU A 158 -13.57 4.71 10.94
N ALA A 159 -13.66 5.24 9.72
CA ALA A 159 -13.22 6.61 9.41
C ALA A 159 -14.00 7.68 10.20
N LYS A 160 -15.26 7.39 10.58
CA LYS A 160 -16.06 8.25 11.46
C LYS A 160 -15.62 8.22 12.93
N GLN A 161 -14.87 7.21 13.35
CA GLN A 161 -14.44 7.02 14.74
C GLN A 161 -13.07 7.65 15.03
N GLY A 162 -12.22 7.85 14.02
CA GLY A 162 -10.92 8.48 14.23
C GLY A 162 -9.89 8.18 13.15
N PRO A 163 -8.58 8.20 13.50
CA PRO A 163 -7.47 7.88 12.63
C PRO A 163 -7.59 6.50 11.98
N VAL A 164 -7.45 6.42 10.65
CA VAL A 164 -7.44 5.18 9.88
C VAL A 164 -6.25 5.13 8.93
N LEU A 165 -5.52 4.02 8.96
CA LEU A 165 -4.52 3.62 7.96
C LEU A 165 -4.92 2.26 7.36
N LEU A 166 -4.85 2.18 6.03
CA LEU A 166 -5.16 0.99 5.24
C LEU A 166 -3.96 0.66 4.36
N GLY A 167 -3.33 -0.48 4.61
CA GLY A 167 -2.20 -0.93 3.82
C GLY A 167 -1.82 -2.35 4.19
N HIS A 168 -0.73 -2.83 3.61
CA HIS A 168 -0.20 -4.14 3.98
C HIS A 168 0.20 -4.15 5.46
N ARG A 169 0.23 -5.34 6.09
CA ARG A 169 0.72 -5.49 7.46
C ARG A 169 1.94 -6.37 7.45
N MET A 170 2.96 -5.94 8.17
CA MET A 170 4.17 -6.70 8.44
C MET A 170 4.47 -6.65 9.94
N THR A 171 5.28 -7.58 10.43
CA THR A 171 5.72 -7.57 11.82
C THR A 171 7.15 -7.06 11.87
N LEU A 172 7.36 -5.93 12.54
CA LEU A 172 8.69 -5.46 12.91
C LEU A 172 9.11 -6.25 14.16
N GLN A 173 10.00 -7.21 13.95
CA GLN A 173 10.44 -8.14 14.98
C GLN A 173 11.08 -7.38 16.14
N TRP A 174 10.82 -7.83 17.37
CA TRP A 174 11.26 -7.10 18.56
C TRP A 174 12.79 -6.93 18.64
N TRP A 175 13.56 -7.87 18.09
CA TRP A 175 15.02 -7.78 18.05
C TRP A 175 15.51 -6.80 16.97
N GLU A 176 14.86 -6.76 15.80
CA GLU A 176 15.17 -5.81 14.73
C GLU A 176 14.90 -4.37 15.17
N MET A 177 13.77 -4.14 15.83
CA MET A 177 13.42 -2.86 16.43
C MET A 177 14.48 -2.38 17.41
N GLN A 178 14.96 -3.27 18.29
CA GLN A 178 15.98 -2.93 19.27
C GLN A 178 17.35 -2.64 18.62
N ARG A 179 17.74 -3.44 17.63
CA ARG A 179 19.06 -3.39 17.00
C ARG A 179 19.38 -2.03 16.39
N LEU A 180 18.38 -1.28 15.91
CA LEU A 180 18.56 0.09 15.40
C LEU A 180 18.95 1.12 16.45
N PHE A 181 18.85 0.79 17.73
CA PHE A 181 19.26 1.65 18.83
C PHE A 181 20.54 1.16 19.51
N GLU A 182 21.18 0.10 19.00
CA GLU A 182 22.38 -0.46 19.61
C GLU A 182 23.67 0.19 19.09
N PRO A 183 24.63 0.56 19.96
CA PRO A 183 24.56 0.49 21.42
C PRO A 183 23.71 1.66 21.99
N PHE A 184 22.88 1.38 23.01
CA PHE A 184 21.90 2.35 23.54
C PHE A 184 22.51 3.67 24.01
N GLU A 185 23.78 3.66 24.42
CA GLU A 185 24.49 4.85 24.90
C GLU A 185 24.71 5.91 23.81
N ASN A 186 24.53 5.54 22.53
CA ASN A 186 24.66 6.46 21.40
C ASN A 186 23.37 7.22 21.07
N TYR A 187 22.26 6.92 21.74
CA TYR A 187 20.92 7.42 21.42
C TYR A 187 20.34 8.26 22.55
N ASP A 188 19.33 9.07 22.24
CA ASP A 188 18.61 9.83 23.26
C ASP A 188 17.93 8.87 24.26
N PRO A 189 18.16 9.02 25.58
CA PRO A 189 17.58 8.14 26.58
C PRO A 189 16.05 8.06 26.56
N ASP A 190 15.36 9.14 26.20
CA ASP A 190 13.90 9.16 26.12
C ASP A 190 13.41 8.39 24.88
N HIS A 191 14.15 8.48 23.76
CA HIS A 191 13.87 7.68 22.56
C HIS A 191 14.09 6.19 22.82
N VAL A 192 15.19 5.84 23.47
CA VAL A 192 15.46 4.44 23.89
C VAL A 192 14.37 3.95 24.83
N ALA A 193 13.99 4.74 25.84
CA ALA A 193 12.95 4.36 26.79
C ALA A 193 11.58 4.17 26.10
N ALA A 194 11.22 5.04 25.15
CA ALA A 194 10.04 4.85 24.33
C ALA A 194 10.14 3.53 23.55
N MET A 195 11.26 3.28 22.86
CA MET A 195 11.45 2.05 22.07
C MET A 195 11.29 0.79 22.91
N LEU A 196 11.94 0.74 24.07
CA LEU A 196 11.86 -0.39 24.99
C LEU A 196 10.43 -0.65 25.45
N LYS A 197 9.62 0.41 25.66
CA LYS A 197 8.21 0.30 26.02
C LYS A 197 7.39 -0.42 24.95
N VAL A 198 7.56 -0.05 23.68
CA VAL A 198 6.86 -0.72 22.57
C VAL A 198 7.36 -2.15 22.42
N ARG A 199 8.69 -2.34 22.39
CA ARG A 199 9.33 -3.66 22.32
C ARG A 199 8.74 -4.60 23.36
N ASP A 200 8.71 -4.20 24.63
CA ASP A 200 8.24 -5.05 25.72
C ASP A 200 6.73 -5.32 25.63
N ALA A 201 5.95 -4.35 25.19
CA ALA A 201 4.50 -4.49 25.05
C ALA A 201 4.06 -5.31 23.83
N THR A 202 4.92 -5.49 22.83
CA THR A 202 4.60 -6.25 21.61
C THR A 202 5.43 -7.52 21.45
N ARG A 203 6.34 -7.80 22.39
CA ARG A 203 7.28 -8.94 22.32
C ARG A 203 6.58 -10.28 22.25
N ASP A 204 5.50 -10.45 22.99
CA ASP A 204 4.70 -11.69 23.05
C ASP A 204 3.96 -11.99 21.73
N LYS A 205 3.72 -10.96 20.93
CA LYS A 205 3.20 -11.04 19.55
C LYS A 205 4.31 -11.10 18.51
N GLY A 206 5.56 -11.22 18.97
CA GLY A 206 6.78 -11.29 18.18
C GLY A 206 7.27 -9.97 17.60
N GLY A 207 6.52 -8.86 17.76
CA GLY A 207 6.94 -7.56 17.25
C GLY A 207 5.81 -6.54 17.10
N LEU A 208 6.17 -5.34 16.69
CA LEU A 208 5.22 -4.27 16.35
C LEU A 208 4.64 -4.54 14.96
N ILE A 209 3.32 -4.52 14.82
CA ILE A 209 2.71 -4.54 13.49
C ILE A 209 2.92 -3.16 12.85
N TYR A 210 3.47 -3.13 11.64
CA TYR A 210 3.69 -1.92 10.87
C TYR A 210 3.16 -2.06 9.44
N THR A 211 2.97 -0.94 8.75
CA THR A 211 2.54 -0.93 7.34
C THR A 211 3.69 -0.46 6.45
N PRO A 212 4.27 -1.35 5.61
CA PRO A 212 5.43 -1.01 4.81
C PRO A 212 5.12 0.04 3.74
N GLY A 213 6.13 0.85 3.42
CA GLY A 213 5.97 1.99 2.53
C GLY A 213 5.76 1.68 1.04
N GLY A 214 6.26 0.54 0.56
CA GLY A 214 6.43 0.24 -0.87
C GLY A 214 5.12 0.00 -1.62
N GLY A 215 4.31 -0.97 -1.19
CA GLY A 215 2.98 -1.21 -1.76
C GLY A 215 2.00 -0.04 -1.60
N GLY A 216 2.37 0.92 -0.76
CA GLY A 216 1.57 2.09 -0.45
C GLY A 216 0.43 1.80 0.52
N TYR A 217 -0.13 2.90 1.03
CA TYR A 217 -1.20 2.87 2.02
C TYR A 217 -2.10 4.09 1.88
N ALA A 218 -3.38 3.91 2.19
CA ALA A 218 -4.37 4.97 2.26
C ALA A 218 -4.61 5.40 3.72
N MET A 219 -4.71 6.70 3.95
CA MET A 219 -5.01 7.27 5.27
C MET A 219 -6.05 8.37 5.17
N ASN A 220 -6.80 8.56 6.25
CA ASN A 220 -7.71 9.70 6.38
C ASN A 220 -7.00 10.92 7.01
N TRP A 221 -7.65 12.08 6.94
CA TRP A 221 -7.12 13.32 7.52
C TRP A 221 -6.94 13.25 9.03
N ALA A 222 -7.81 12.52 9.74
CA ALA A 222 -7.64 12.30 11.16
C ALA A 222 -6.30 11.61 11.47
N TYR A 223 -5.92 10.60 10.67
CA TYR A 223 -4.63 9.94 10.80
C TYR A 223 -3.46 10.89 10.51
N LEU A 224 -3.52 11.60 9.38
CA LEU A 224 -2.45 12.52 8.98
C LEU A 224 -2.22 13.63 10.03
N LYS A 225 -3.30 14.28 10.49
CA LYS A 225 -3.24 15.36 11.50
C LYS A 225 -2.79 14.84 12.87
N THR A 226 -3.21 13.62 13.25
CA THR A 226 -2.78 12.99 14.51
C THR A 226 -1.28 12.68 14.50
N LEU A 227 -0.78 12.15 13.38
CA LEU A 227 0.64 11.87 13.19
C LEU A 227 1.47 13.16 13.19
N GLU A 228 1.03 14.20 12.48
CA GLU A 228 1.71 15.49 12.42
C GLU A 228 1.87 16.14 13.80
N ALA A 229 0.78 16.17 14.57
CA ALA A 229 0.77 16.76 15.91
C ALA A 229 1.72 16.06 16.90
N ALA A 230 2.11 14.81 16.64
CA ALA A 230 2.96 14.02 17.51
C ALA A 230 4.44 14.02 17.10
N PHE A 231 4.81 14.61 15.95
CA PHE A 231 6.15 14.48 15.38
C PHE A 231 7.32 14.93 16.27
N ASP A 232 7.10 15.85 17.20
CA ASP A 232 8.14 16.39 18.06
C ASP A 232 8.12 15.76 19.46
N GLU A 233 7.22 14.79 19.69
CA GLU A 233 7.20 14.00 20.91
C GLU A 233 8.33 12.96 20.91
N PRO A 234 9.01 12.70 22.05
CA PRO A 234 10.12 11.74 22.12
C PRO A 234 9.76 10.34 21.62
N TYR A 235 8.51 9.93 21.84
CA TYR A 235 8.00 8.63 21.38
C TYR A 235 7.71 8.58 19.87
N CYS A 236 7.84 9.68 19.13
CA CYS A 236 7.81 9.70 17.67
C CYS A 236 9.22 9.85 17.08
N LEU A 237 10.25 9.64 17.90
CA LEU A 237 11.65 9.47 17.48
C LEU A 237 12.13 10.61 16.56
N PRO A 238 11.98 11.89 16.98
CA PRO A 238 12.43 13.02 16.19
C PRO A 238 13.95 12.94 15.96
N ASN A 239 14.39 13.26 14.74
CA ASN A 239 15.81 13.26 14.32
C ASN A 239 16.51 11.89 14.31
N GLU A 240 15.82 10.80 14.65
CA GLU A 240 16.38 9.46 14.54
C GLU A 240 16.49 8.99 13.09
N VAL A 241 17.49 8.15 12.83
CA VAL A 241 17.79 7.54 11.53
C VAL A 241 17.15 6.16 11.49
N ILE A 242 15.87 6.13 11.14
CA ILE A 242 15.03 4.93 11.14
C ILE A 242 14.14 4.91 9.88
N PRO A 243 13.71 3.73 9.41
CA PRO A 243 12.71 3.64 8.35
C PRO A 243 11.43 4.41 8.71
N ASP A 244 10.82 5.09 7.74
CA ASP A 244 9.65 5.94 7.97
C ASP A 244 8.43 5.13 8.38
N ASP A 245 8.18 4.01 7.72
CA ASP A 245 7.10 3.07 8.03
C ASP A 245 7.17 2.50 9.46
N TRP A 246 8.38 2.28 9.98
CA TRP A 246 8.60 1.89 11.37
C TRP A 246 8.27 3.04 12.31
N ALA A 247 8.83 4.23 12.06
CA ALA A 247 8.63 5.42 12.87
C ALA A 247 7.15 5.82 12.98
N ILE A 248 6.42 5.78 11.86
CA ILE A 248 4.98 6.04 11.80
C ILE A 248 4.23 5.09 12.71
N SER A 249 4.47 3.78 12.56
CA SER A 249 3.76 2.76 13.32
C SER A 249 4.08 2.84 14.81
N PHE A 250 5.33 3.19 15.13
CA PHE A 250 5.79 3.41 16.48
C PHE A 250 5.09 4.60 17.14
N CYS A 251 5.08 5.75 16.46
CA CYS A 251 4.41 6.97 16.90
C CYS A 251 2.90 6.74 17.11
N MET A 252 2.24 6.07 16.17
CA MET A 252 0.80 5.82 16.21
C MET A 252 0.41 4.76 17.23
N TRP A 253 1.29 3.79 17.52
CA TRP A 253 1.09 2.83 18.60
C TRP A 253 1.01 3.53 19.97
N HIS A 254 1.87 4.52 20.21
CA HIS A 254 1.85 5.31 21.45
C HIS A 254 0.55 6.11 21.64
N LEU A 255 -0.10 6.47 20.53
CA LEU A 255 -1.39 7.14 20.49
C LEU A 255 -2.59 6.18 20.54
N GLY A 256 -2.35 4.86 20.64
CA GLY A 256 -3.39 3.84 20.68
C GLY A 256 -4.06 3.58 19.34
N VAL A 257 -3.48 4.04 18.23
CA VAL A 257 -4.02 3.79 16.88
C VAL A 257 -3.55 2.41 16.42
N THR A 258 -4.51 1.56 16.09
CA THR A 258 -4.24 0.17 15.68
C THR A 258 -4.40 0.01 14.16
N LEU A 259 -3.48 -0.75 13.54
CA LEU A 259 -3.53 -1.06 12.12
C LEU A 259 -4.61 -2.10 11.80
N LEU A 260 -5.38 -1.84 10.75
CA LEU A 260 -6.50 -2.68 10.34
C LEU A 260 -6.04 -3.87 9.48
N ASP A 261 -6.72 -5.01 9.62
CA ASP A 261 -6.56 -6.14 8.68
C ASP A 261 -7.26 -5.80 7.37
N THR A 262 -6.50 -5.43 6.33
CA THR A 262 -7.06 -5.04 5.02
C THR A 262 -7.27 -6.21 4.08
N ARG A 263 -7.02 -7.44 4.51
CA ARG A 263 -7.26 -8.63 3.69
C ARG A 263 -8.74 -8.91 3.51
N ASP A 264 -9.08 -9.66 2.49
CA ASP A 264 -10.47 -10.06 2.27
C ASP A 264 -10.93 -11.16 3.26
N SER A 265 -12.18 -11.60 3.12
CA SER A 265 -12.75 -12.67 3.95
C SER A 265 -12.04 -14.01 3.80
N GLU A 266 -11.33 -14.22 2.70
CA GLU A 266 -10.50 -15.41 2.44
C GLU A 266 -9.04 -15.23 2.89
N LYS A 267 -8.74 -14.10 3.56
CA LYS A 267 -7.41 -13.74 4.05
C LYS A 267 -6.38 -13.53 2.93
N ARG A 268 -6.83 -13.07 1.76
CA ARG A 268 -5.99 -12.67 0.62
C ARG A 268 -5.64 -11.19 0.68
N GLU A 269 -4.45 -10.84 0.22
CA GLU A 269 -3.93 -9.48 0.31
C GLU A 269 -4.59 -8.53 -0.70
N ARG A 270 -4.81 -7.27 -0.28
CA ARG A 270 -5.22 -6.17 -1.16
C ARG A 270 -4.06 -5.23 -1.50
N PHE A 271 -3.18 -4.98 -0.53
CA PHE A 271 -1.99 -4.16 -0.71
C PHE A 271 -0.80 -5.10 -0.74
N HIS A 272 -0.09 -5.13 -1.86
CA HIS A 272 0.97 -6.11 -2.08
C HIS A 272 2.34 -5.44 -1.99
N GLN A 273 3.20 -5.97 -1.14
CA GLN A 273 4.56 -5.48 -0.93
C GLN A 273 5.57 -5.97 -1.99
N TYR A 274 5.12 -6.85 -2.88
CA TYR A 274 5.89 -7.38 -4.01
C TYR A 274 5.11 -7.32 -5.31
N ASP A 275 5.78 -7.64 -6.41
CA ASP A 275 5.18 -7.70 -7.73
C ASP A 275 4.32 -8.96 -7.89
N PRO A 276 3.41 -9.01 -8.88
CA PRO A 276 2.52 -10.15 -9.11
C PRO A 276 3.24 -11.50 -9.23
N MET A 277 4.40 -11.55 -9.90
CA MET A 277 5.16 -12.80 -10.02
C MET A 277 5.61 -13.29 -8.65
N ASP A 278 6.19 -12.40 -7.84
CA ASP A 278 6.70 -12.73 -6.51
C ASP A 278 5.59 -13.19 -5.57
N VAL A 279 4.46 -12.47 -5.47
CA VAL A 279 3.36 -12.87 -4.58
C VAL A 279 2.68 -14.17 -5.03
N TYR A 280 2.75 -14.51 -6.31
CA TYR A 280 2.20 -15.77 -6.81
C TYR A 280 3.14 -16.95 -6.57
N THR A 281 4.42 -16.78 -6.87
CA THR A 281 5.37 -17.90 -7.02
C THR A 281 6.21 -18.13 -5.77
N LYS A 282 6.54 -17.10 -5.00
CA LYS A 282 7.40 -17.24 -3.83
C LYS A 282 6.57 -17.76 -2.66
N PRO A 283 6.84 -18.98 -2.15
CA PRO A 283 6.19 -19.45 -0.96
C PRO A 283 6.60 -18.59 0.24
N HIS A 284 5.72 -18.54 1.23
CA HIS A 284 6.10 -18.03 2.54
C HIS A 284 7.23 -18.90 3.09
N ASP A 285 8.30 -18.23 3.56
CA ASP A 285 9.46 -18.87 4.17
C ASP A 285 9.66 -18.28 5.58
N GLU A 286 9.41 -19.12 6.59
CA GLU A 286 9.59 -18.78 8.01
C GLU A 286 11.07 -18.65 8.39
N GLU A 287 11.99 -19.10 7.54
CA GLU A 287 13.44 -18.95 7.70
C GLU A 287 14.04 -18.15 6.54
N ALA A 288 13.31 -17.14 6.03
CA ALA A 288 13.76 -16.28 4.93
C ALA A 288 14.99 -15.43 5.30
N TYR A 289 16.14 -16.07 5.42
CA TYR A 289 17.43 -15.43 5.63
C TYR A 289 18.50 -16.06 4.71
N ASP A 290 19.54 -15.30 4.34
CA ASP A 290 20.69 -15.80 3.60
C ASP A 290 21.48 -16.76 4.49
N HIS A 291 21.11 -18.05 4.44
CA HIS A 291 21.76 -19.14 5.15
C HIS A 291 23.25 -19.32 4.79
N LYS A 292 23.77 -18.64 3.76
CA LYS A 292 25.21 -18.66 3.43
C LYS A 292 25.98 -17.61 4.21
N ILE A 293 25.35 -16.49 4.53
CA ILE A 293 25.97 -15.35 5.24
C ILE A 293 25.66 -15.42 6.73
N PHE A 294 24.43 -15.81 7.07
CA PHE A 294 23.91 -15.78 8.43
C PHE A 294 23.61 -17.19 8.93
N THR A 295 23.75 -17.38 10.24
CA THR A 295 23.52 -18.67 10.92
C THR A 295 22.18 -18.72 11.63
N SER A 296 21.52 -17.58 11.77
CA SER A 296 20.19 -17.46 12.32
C SER A 296 19.53 -16.20 11.78
N ILE A 297 18.21 -16.20 11.77
CA ILE A 297 17.42 -15.02 11.46
C ILE A 297 17.77 -13.76 12.28
N TYR A 298 18.24 -13.93 13.52
CA TYR A 298 18.64 -12.80 14.38
C TYR A 298 19.85 -12.02 13.87
N GLN A 299 20.49 -12.46 12.79
CA GLN A 299 21.70 -11.85 12.24
C GLN A 299 21.45 -11.13 10.92
N GLU A 300 20.38 -11.45 10.21
CA GLU A 300 20.02 -10.75 8.97
C GLU A 300 18.97 -9.68 9.22
N ASN A 301 19.07 -8.57 8.50
CA ASN A 301 17.94 -7.67 8.32
C ASN A 301 16.80 -8.45 7.65
N ASN A 302 15.89 -9.02 8.45
CA ASN A 302 14.73 -9.79 7.95
C ASN A 302 13.39 -9.04 8.15
N TRP A 303 13.44 -7.74 7.85
CA TRP A 303 12.32 -6.81 7.66
C TRP A 303 11.13 -7.37 6.87
N PHE A 304 11.30 -8.41 6.05
CA PHE A 304 10.27 -8.90 5.13
C PHE A 304 9.50 -10.14 5.58
N SER A 305 9.67 -10.54 6.82
CA SER A 305 9.18 -11.83 7.23
C SER A 305 7.86 -11.82 8.02
N ASP A 306 6.88 -12.57 7.52
CA ASP A 306 5.66 -12.92 8.26
C ASP A 306 5.94 -14.02 9.31
N HIS A 307 6.73 -13.70 10.34
CA HIS A 307 7.15 -14.70 11.33
C HIS A 307 6.17 -14.93 12.46
N ASN A 308 5.09 -14.15 12.53
CA ASN A 308 4.18 -14.17 13.66
C ASN A 308 2.70 -14.25 13.23
N GLY A 309 2.44 -14.87 12.07
CA GLY A 309 1.10 -15.31 11.71
C GLY A 309 0.17 -14.20 11.21
N ILE A 310 0.70 -13.23 10.46
CA ILE A 310 -0.11 -12.36 9.62
C ILE A 310 -0.93 -13.25 8.69
N GLY A 311 -0.34 -14.32 8.14
CA GLY A 311 -1.01 -15.36 7.37
C GLY A 311 -0.96 -15.05 5.89
N TRP A 312 0.24 -14.77 5.38
CA TRP A 312 0.50 -14.57 3.97
C TRP A 312 0.16 -15.83 3.16
N GLN A 313 -0.58 -15.66 2.07
CA GLN A 313 -0.92 -16.70 1.11
C GLN A 313 -0.23 -16.41 -0.23
N ASN A 314 0.08 -17.47 -0.98
CA ASN A 314 0.68 -17.39 -2.32
C ASN A 314 -0.19 -18.15 -3.35
N GLY A 315 0.27 -18.22 -4.60
CA GLY A 315 -0.41 -18.92 -5.68
C GLY A 315 -1.80 -18.35 -5.98
N ASP A 316 -2.78 -19.24 -6.16
CA ASP A 316 -4.18 -18.89 -6.46
C ASP A 316 -4.89 -18.14 -5.32
N LYS A 317 -4.25 -18.03 -4.16
CA LYS A 317 -4.75 -17.31 -2.99
C LYS A 317 -3.91 -16.10 -2.60
N CYS A 318 -2.90 -15.71 -3.38
CA CYS A 318 -2.09 -14.53 -3.07
C CYS A 318 -2.93 -13.26 -2.94
N CYS A 319 -3.92 -13.14 -3.82
CA CYS A 319 -4.40 -11.86 -4.25
C CYS A 319 -5.92 -11.81 -4.15
N ALA A 320 -6.43 -10.84 -3.39
CA ALA A 320 -7.85 -10.57 -3.37
C ALA A 320 -8.31 -10.12 -4.76
N PRO A 321 -9.50 -10.51 -5.24
CA PRO A 321 -10.02 -10.05 -6.53
C PRO A 321 -10.12 -8.53 -6.65
N ASP A 322 -10.24 -7.82 -5.53
CA ASP A 322 -10.24 -6.37 -5.40
C ASP A 322 -8.89 -5.82 -4.92
N SER A 323 -7.77 -6.46 -5.30
CA SER A 323 -6.42 -5.98 -4.99
C SER A 323 -6.20 -4.54 -5.44
N ILE A 324 -5.57 -3.74 -4.59
CA ILE A 324 -5.43 -2.29 -4.72
C ILE A 324 -4.09 -1.92 -5.34
N SER A 325 -2.99 -2.52 -4.89
CA SER A 325 -1.66 -2.10 -5.33
C SER A 325 -0.64 -3.23 -5.34
N PHE A 326 0.34 -3.12 -6.24
CA PHE A 326 1.50 -3.99 -6.33
C PHE A 326 2.79 -3.18 -6.29
N HIS A 327 3.83 -3.73 -5.66
CA HIS A 327 5.12 -3.07 -5.51
C HIS A 327 6.22 -3.73 -6.34
N TYR A 328 7.31 -2.99 -6.53
CA TYR A 328 8.42 -3.18 -7.46
C TYR A 328 8.03 -3.22 -8.95
N VAL A 329 6.85 -2.71 -9.31
CA VAL A 329 6.40 -2.56 -10.70
C VAL A 329 7.08 -1.36 -11.33
N LYS A 330 8.23 -1.58 -11.96
CA LYS A 330 9.02 -0.56 -12.66
C LYS A 330 8.70 -0.52 -14.16
N PRO A 331 8.90 0.62 -14.86
CA PRO A 331 8.80 0.64 -16.31
C PRO A 331 9.75 -0.38 -16.97
N PRO A 332 9.34 -1.06 -18.05
CA PRO A 332 8.10 -0.88 -18.81
C PRO A 332 6.87 -1.66 -18.25
N MET A 333 7.01 -2.35 -17.10
CA MET A 333 5.90 -3.17 -16.56
C MET A 333 4.70 -2.32 -16.13
N MET A 334 4.91 -1.07 -15.70
CA MET A 334 3.80 -0.16 -15.39
C MET A 334 2.87 0.01 -16.60
N GLU A 335 3.43 0.26 -17.78
CA GLU A 335 2.67 0.42 -19.02
C GLU A 335 1.97 -0.88 -19.43
N LEU A 336 2.65 -2.02 -19.33
CA LEU A 336 2.07 -3.32 -19.69
C LEU A 336 0.95 -3.73 -18.72
N PHE A 337 1.11 -3.46 -17.42
CA PHE A 337 0.07 -3.69 -16.41
C PHE A 337 -1.14 -2.81 -16.71
N TYR A 338 -0.90 -1.55 -17.06
CA TYR A 338 -1.96 -0.63 -17.45
C TYR A 338 -2.69 -1.11 -18.70
N GLU A 339 -1.98 -1.57 -19.74
CA GLU A 339 -2.59 -2.13 -20.94
C GLU A 339 -3.40 -3.40 -20.63
N PHE A 340 -2.90 -4.27 -19.76
CA PHE A 340 -3.61 -5.48 -19.34
C PHE A 340 -4.95 -5.17 -18.68
N TYR A 341 -4.97 -4.21 -17.74
CA TYR A 341 -6.16 -3.86 -16.98
C TYR A 341 -7.11 -2.90 -17.72
N TYR A 342 -6.60 -2.01 -18.58
CA TYR A 342 -7.38 -0.90 -19.15
C TYR A 342 -7.37 -0.82 -20.68
N GLY A 343 -6.48 -1.54 -21.37
CA GLY A 343 -6.26 -1.42 -22.82
C GLY A 343 -7.43 -1.82 -23.72
N LYS A 344 -8.51 -2.39 -23.16
CA LYS A 344 -9.66 -2.90 -23.92
C LYS A 344 -10.85 -1.95 -24.03
N SER A 345 -10.75 -0.73 -23.48
CA SER A 345 -11.86 0.24 -23.55
C SER A 345 -11.89 1.09 -24.84
N SER A 346 -10.90 1.00 -25.74
CA SER A 346 -10.85 1.85 -26.95
C SER A 346 -11.34 1.17 -28.24
N ALA A 347 -11.58 -0.14 -28.25
CA ALA A 347 -12.00 -0.86 -29.47
C ALA A 347 -13.52 -0.90 -29.70
N ALA A 348 -14.33 -0.40 -28.77
CA ALA A 348 -15.80 -0.43 -28.85
C ALA A 348 -16.46 0.93 -29.13
N ALA A 349 -15.67 1.98 -29.41
CA ALA A 349 -16.17 3.34 -29.67
C ALA A 349 -16.26 3.72 -31.16
N ASP A 350 -15.75 2.87 -32.06
CA ASP A 350 -15.72 3.11 -33.52
C ASP A 350 -16.57 2.08 -34.31
N THR A 351 -17.80 1.80 -33.87
CA THR A 351 -18.83 1.14 -34.71
C THR A 351 -20.19 1.77 -34.60
#